data_AF-A0A0Q5VHX2-F1
#
_entry.id   AF-A0A0Q5VHX2-F1
#
_cell.length_a   1.000
_cell.length_b   1.000
_cell.length_c   1.000
_cell.angle_alpha   90.00
_cell.angle_beta   90.00
_cell.angle_gamma   90.00
#
_symmetry.space_group_name_H-M   'P 1'
#
loop_
_entity.id
_entity.type
_entity.pdbx_description
1 polymer ?
#
loop_
_entity_poly.entity_id
_entity_poly.type
_entity_poly.pdbx_seq_one_letter_code
_entity_poly.pdbx_strand_id
1 'polypeptide(L)'
;MEKLHATDKAFTEQMGLRGPVKYWKDKAEAHEGSEALLRLFVIAFFVIAMGAIVWAFWSVGWTLINLALRPDAPAIPSGVYVVASAGLGSAAAVLFWAGRLLTKLYLSQHHLRQDAQERATMAETYLALIENQAADPEDRQVILTALFRTTTDGIVKEEGGLDPSIAAALGKYLAK
;
A
#
# COMPACT_ATOMS: atom_id res chain seq x y z
N MET A 1 -9.57 -53.38 14.24
CA MET A 1 -9.42 -52.86 12.87
C MET A 1 -10.15 -51.52 12.69
N GLU A 2 -11.45 -51.44 12.98
CA GLU A 2 -12.26 -50.22 12.78
C GLU A 2 -11.76 -48.96 13.53
N LYS A 3 -11.33 -49.09 14.80
CA LYS A 3 -10.76 -47.96 15.58
C LYS A 3 -9.43 -47.42 15.02
N LEU A 4 -8.64 -48.28 14.36
CA LEU A 4 -7.36 -47.89 13.74
C LEU A 4 -7.62 -47.11 12.45
N HIS A 5 -8.57 -47.55 11.63
CA HIS A 5 -8.96 -46.80 10.42
C HIS A 5 -9.61 -45.45 10.75
N ALA A 6 -10.39 -45.35 11.82
CA ALA A 6 -10.97 -44.08 12.26
C ALA A 6 -9.91 -43.07 12.74
N THR A 7 -8.88 -43.53 13.46
CA THR A 7 -7.77 -42.68 13.94
C THR A 7 -6.84 -42.26 12.80
N ASP A 8 -6.57 -43.17 11.86
CA ASP A 8 -5.73 -42.88 10.68
C ASP A 8 -6.40 -41.86 9.75
N LYS A 9 -7.72 -41.97 9.56
CA LYS A 9 -8.51 -41.02 8.77
C LYS A 9 -8.58 -39.64 9.42
N ALA A 10 -8.84 -39.57 10.73
CA ALA A 10 -8.83 -38.32 11.49
C ALA A 10 -7.44 -37.66 11.51
N PHE A 11 -6.37 -38.46 11.66
CA PHE A 11 -4.99 -37.98 11.63
C PHE A 11 -4.59 -37.45 10.24
N THR A 12 -5.00 -38.14 9.17
CA THR A 12 -4.76 -37.72 7.78
C THR A 12 -5.53 -36.44 7.45
N GLU A 13 -6.75 -36.29 7.95
CA GLU A 13 -7.57 -35.09 7.78
C GLU A 13 -6.97 -33.90 8.56
N GLN A 14 -6.47 -34.13 9.77
CA GLN A 14 -5.76 -33.13 10.58
C GLN A 14 -4.43 -32.70 9.93
N MET A 15 -3.66 -33.63 9.36
CA MET A 15 -2.43 -33.33 8.61
C MET A 15 -2.71 -32.59 7.29
N GLY A 16 -3.77 -32.97 6.57
CA GLY A 16 -4.19 -32.32 5.34
C GLY A 16 -4.61 -30.87 5.53
N LEU A 17 -5.21 -30.54 6.68
CA LEU A 17 -5.69 -29.19 7.00
C LEU A 17 -4.61 -28.29 7.67
N ARG A 18 -3.59 -28.89 8.30
CA ARG A 18 -2.42 -28.13 8.82
C ARG A 18 -1.54 -27.57 7.71
N GLY A 19 -1.47 -28.23 6.55
CA GLY A 19 -0.73 -27.76 5.37
C GLY A 19 -1.17 -26.36 4.90
N PRO A 20 -2.48 -26.14 4.63
CA PRO A 20 -3.02 -24.83 4.28
C PRO A 20 -2.77 -23.73 5.33
N VAL A 21 -2.94 -24.03 6.62
CA VAL A 21 -2.65 -23.06 7.70
C VAL A 21 -1.19 -22.63 7.64
N LYS A 22 -0.28 -23.60 7.59
CA LYS A 22 1.15 -23.32 7.50
C LYS A 22 1.48 -22.49 6.26
N TYR A 23 0.93 -22.85 5.11
CA TYR A 23 1.13 -22.11 3.87
C TYR A 23 0.72 -20.63 4.00
N TRP A 24 -0.48 -20.34 4.53
CA TRP A 24 -0.95 -18.97 4.67
C TRP A 24 -0.16 -18.17 5.72
N LYS A 25 0.30 -18.82 6.79
CA LYS A 25 1.20 -18.20 7.77
C LYS A 25 2.56 -17.86 7.16
N ASP A 26 3.20 -18.83 6.50
CA ASP A 26 4.49 -18.62 5.84
C ASP A 26 4.39 -17.51 4.77
N LYS A 27 3.25 -17.45 4.04
CA LYS A 27 2.96 -16.38 3.07
C LYS A 27 2.76 -15.01 3.72
N ALA A 28 2.05 -14.94 4.85
CA ALA A 28 1.90 -13.71 5.61
C ALA A 28 3.25 -13.18 6.10
N GLU A 29 4.11 -14.05 6.61
CA GLU A 29 5.46 -13.70 7.09
C GLU A 29 6.35 -13.16 5.95
N ALA A 30 6.29 -13.77 4.76
CA ALA A 30 7.01 -13.27 3.59
C ALA A 30 6.55 -11.85 3.17
N HIS A 31 5.24 -11.59 3.22
CA HIS A 31 4.70 -10.25 2.96
C HIS A 31 5.03 -9.27 4.10
N GLU A 32 5.14 -9.71 5.35
CA GLU A 32 5.56 -8.89 6.49
C GLU A 32 7.00 -8.39 6.34
N GLY A 33 7.93 -9.26 5.95
CA GLY A 33 9.31 -8.85 5.66
C GLY A 33 9.39 -7.83 4.52
N SER A 34 8.62 -8.05 3.46
CA SER A 34 8.53 -7.13 2.32
C SER A 34 7.88 -5.79 2.69
N GLU A 35 6.82 -5.82 3.50
CA GLU A 35 6.12 -4.65 4.04
C GLU A 35 7.05 -3.82 4.93
N ALA A 36 7.81 -4.46 5.82
CA ALA A 36 8.73 -3.76 6.72
C ALA A 36 9.80 -2.98 5.95
N LEU A 37 10.37 -3.58 4.90
CA LEU A 37 11.31 -2.93 4.01
C LEU A 37 10.66 -1.77 3.24
N LEU A 38 9.49 -2.00 2.62
CA LEU A 38 8.77 -0.94 1.91
C LEU A 38 8.36 0.21 2.83
N ARG A 39 7.95 -0.08 4.06
CA ARG A 39 7.63 0.95 5.08
C ARG A 39 8.83 1.83 5.35
N LEU A 40 10.02 1.24 5.52
CA LEU A 40 11.26 1.99 5.70
C LEU A 40 11.58 2.83 4.45
N PHE A 41 11.44 2.28 3.25
CA PHE A 41 11.64 3.02 2.01
C PHE A 41 10.66 4.20 1.85
N VAL A 42 9.38 4.02 2.18
CA VAL A 42 8.38 5.08 2.14
C VAL A 42 8.74 6.21 3.12
N ILE A 43 9.06 5.88 4.36
CA ILE A 43 9.46 6.88 5.38
C ILE A 43 10.74 7.61 4.93
N ALA A 44 11.77 6.87 4.53
CA ALA A 44 13.02 7.44 4.06
C ALA A 44 12.81 8.35 2.84
N PHE A 45 11.98 7.94 1.88
CA PHE A 45 11.63 8.74 0.72
C PHE A 45 11.01 10.09 1.12
N PHE A 46 10.02 10.10 2.01
CA PHE A 46 9.39 11.36 2.43
C PHE A 46 10.34 12.28 3.20
N VAL A 47 11.19 11.72 4.06
CA VAL A 47 12.21 12.50 4.80
C VAL A 47 13.23 13.12 3.83
N ILE A 48 13.75 12.32 2.89
CA ILE A 48 14.72 12.78 1.89
C ILE A 48 14.07 13.79 0.94
N ALA A 49 12.86 13.53 0.46
CA ALA A 49 12.13 14.43 -0.43
C ALA A 49 11.86 15.78 0.24
N MET A 50 11.44 15.78 1.51
CA MET A 50 11.25 17.00 2.28
C MET A 50 12.57 17.78 2.41
N GLY A 51 13.66 17.10 2.78
CA GLY A 51 14.98 17.72 2.88
C GLY A 51 15.46 18.29 1.55
N ALA A 52 15.26 17.56 0.45
CA ALA A 52 15.62 17.99 -0.90
C ALA A 52 14.82 19.23 -1.35
N ILE A 53 13.52 19.28 -1.04
CA ILE A 53 12.67 20.45 -1.32
C ILE A 53 13.18 21.65 -0.51
N VAL A 54 13.35 21.51 0.80
CA VAL A 54 13.83 22.61 1.66
C VAL A 54 15.18 23.13 1.19
N TRP A 55 16.11 22.22 0.85
CA TRP A 55 17.42 22.57 0.31
C TRP A 55 17.33 23.27 -1.06
N ALA A 56 16.47 22.79 -1.95
CA ALA A 56 16.25 23.42 -3.26
C ALA A 56 15.69 24.85 -3.12
N PHE A 57 14.69 25.03 -2.25
CA PHE A 57 14.15 26.36 -1.97
C PHE A 57 15.18 27.29 -1.34
N TRP A 58 15.93 26.81 -0.35
CA TRP A 58 16.99 27.58 0.30
C TRP A 58 18.07 27.99 -0.69
N SER A 59 18.58 27.06 -1.50
CA SER A 59 19.66 27.32 -2.45
C SER A 59 19.26 28.30 -3.56
N VAL A 60 18.04 28.17 -4.11
CA VAL A 60 17.50 29.09 -5.10
C VAL A 60 17.27 30.47 -4.48
N GLY A 61 16.65 30.53 -3.30
CA GLY A 61 16.41 31.79 -2.59
C GLY A 61 17.71 32.52 -2.25
N TRP A 62 18.69 31.79 -1.69
CA TRP A 62 20.03 32.29 -1.41
C TRP A 62 20.70 32.87 -2.67
N THR A 63 20.60 32.17 -3.80
CA THR A 63 21.22 32.61 -5.06
C THR A 63 20.56 33.89 -5.59
N LEU A 64 19.23 33.95 -5.59
CA LEU A 64 18.49 35.11 -6.09
C LEU A 64 18.69 36.35 -5.21
N ILE A 65 18.68 36.19 -3.89
CA ILE A 65 18.94 37.29 -2.94
C ILE A 65 20.37 37.81 -3.11
N ASN A 66 21.36 36.93 -3.15
CA ASN A 66 22.76 37.36 -3.30
C ASN A 66 23.03 37.99 -4.67
N LEU A 67 22.30 37.60 -5.72
CA LEU A 67 22.40 38.26 -7.02
C LEU A 67 21.75 39.66 -6.97
N ALA A 68 20.60 39.80 -6.31
CA ALA A 68 19.88 41.07 -6.19
C ALA A 68 20.61 42.11 -5.32
N LEU A 69 21.42 41.65 -4.35
CA LEU A 69 22.18 42.53 -3.46
C LEU A 69 23.56 42.96 -4.01
N ARG A 70 23.95 42.50 -5.21
CA ARG A 70 25.23 42.91 -5.82
C ARG A 70 25.16 44.38 -6.25
N PRO A 71 26.17 45.21 -5.92
CA PRO A 71 26.17 46.65 -6.20
C PRO A 71 25.94 47.01 -7.67
N ASP A 72 26.46 46.19 -8.59
CA ASP A 72 26.42 46.42 -10.04
C ASP A 72 25.51 45.43 -10.77
N ALA A 73 24.66 44.67 -10.06
CA ALA A 73 23.82 43.68 -10.71
C ALA A 73 22.68 44.34 -11.51
N PRO A 74 22.46 43.90 -12.76
CA PRO A 74 21.25 44.29 -13.49
C PRO A 74 20.01 43.74 -12.77
N ALA A 75 18.88 44.42 -12.93
CA ALA A 75 17.60 43.94 -12.40
C ALA A 75 17.32 42.51 -12.92
N ILE A 76 17.00 41.60 -12.01
CA ILE A 76 16.72 40.20 -12.35
C ILE A 76 15.41 40.16 -13.17
N PRO A 77 15.43 39.64 -14.41
CA PRO A 77 14.22 39.56 -15.23
C PRO A 77 13.12 38.75 -14.54
N SER A 78 11.87 39.20 -14.66
CA SER A 78 10.70 38.52 -14.07
C SER A 78 10.59 37.04 -14.51
N GLY A 79 11.00 36.73 -15.74
CA GLY A 79 11.03 35.37 -16.27
C GLY A 79 11.90 34.40 -15.47
N VAL A 80 12.95 34.87 -14.79
CA VAL A 80 13.80 34.02 -13.93
C VAL A 80 13.00 33.50 -12.74
N TYR A 81 12.19 34.35 -12.10
CA TYR A 81 11.34 33.94 -10.97
C TYR A 81 10.25 32.96 -11.43
N VAL A 82 9.69 33.16 -12.63
CA VAL A 82 8.70 32.25 -13.21
C VAL A 82 9.33 30.87 -13.47
N VAL A 83 10.49 30.82 -14.12
CA VAL A 83 11.18 29.56 -14.39
C VAL A 83 11.62 28.86 -13.11
N ALA A 84 12.16 29.60 -12.14
CA ALA A 84 12.59 29.04 -10.85
C ALA A 84 11.41 28.45 -10.05
N SER A 85 10.31 29.20 -9.94
CA SER A 85 9.11 28.73 -9.22
C SER A 85 8.43 27.56 -9.94
N ALA A 86 8.33 27.58 -11.28
CA ALA A 86 7.81 26.48 -12.07
C ALA A 86 8.70 25.23 -11.96
N GLY A 87 10.03 25.40 -11.97
CA GLY A 87 10.99 24.32 -11.78
C GLY A 87 10.87 23.66 -10.40
N LEU A 88 10.82 24.46 -9.33
CA LEU A 88 10.62 23.96 -7.97
C LEU A 88 9.25 23.28 -7.79
N GLY A 89 8.19 23.89 -8.34
CA GLY A 89 6.83 23.35 -8.28
C GLY A 89 6.70 22.02 -9.03
N SER A 90 7.27 21.92 -10.23
CA SER A 90 7.26 20.67 -11.01
C SER A 90 8.09 19.58 -10.34
N ALA A 91 9.27 19.90 -9.78
CA ALA A 91 10.06 18.95 -9.01
C ALA A 91 9.30 18.42 -7.78
N ALA A 92 8.63 19.30 -7.03
CA ALA A 92 7.79 18.90 -5.90
C ALA A 92 6.61 18.02 -6.34
N ALA A 93 5.97 18.32 -7.47
CA ALA A 93 4.88 17.52 -8.01
C ALA A 93 5.32 16.11 -8.41
N VAL A 94 6.50 15.97 -9.03
CA VAL A 94 7.07 14.66 -9.38
C VAL A 94 7.39 13.86 -8.11
N LEU A 95 7.99 14.48 -7.10
CA LEU A 95 8.27 13.83 -5.82
C LEU A 95 6.97 13.38 -5.13
N PHE A 96 5.93 14.21 -5.15
CA PHE A 96 4.62 13.85 -4.62
C PHE A 96 4.01 12.65 -5.36
N TRP A 97 4.05 12.66 -6.70
CA TRP A 97 3.54 11.55 -7.51
C TRP A 97 4.31 10.24 -7.26
N ALA A 98 5.63 10.31 -7.16
CA ALA A 98 6.47 9.17 -6.80
C ALA A 98 6.14 8.65 -5.39
N GLY A 99 5.97 9.54 -4.42
CA GLY A 99 5.53 9.19 -3.06
C GLY A 99 4.17 8.50 -3.05
N ARG A 100 3.21 8.97 -3.85
CA ARG A 100 1.90 8.32 -4.03
C ARG A 100 2.05 6.89 -4.54
N LEU A 101 2.91 6.66 -5.55
CA LEU A 101 3.16 5.32 -6.09
C LEU A 101 3.80 4.39 -5.04
N LEU A 102 4.78 4.89 -4.28
CA LEU A 102 5.43 4.14 -3.20
C LEU A 102 4.44 3.75 -2.11
N THR A 103 3.59 4.68 -1.67
CA THR A 103 2.53 4.39 -0.69
C THR A 103 1.55 3.34 -1.21
N LYS A 104 1.16 3.39 -2.49
CA LYS A 104 0.32 2.34 -3.10
C LYS A 104 0.98 0.96 -3.04
N LEU A 105 2.27 0.87 -3.36
CA LEU A 105 3.01 -0.40 -3.30
C LEU A 105 3.09 -0.94 -1.87
N TYR A 106 3.32 -0.07 -0.89
CA TYR A 106 3.29 -0.45 0.53
C TYR A 106 1.91 -0.98 0.95
N LEU A 107 0.83 -0.25 0.62
CA LEU A 107 -0.54 -0.68 0.95
C LEU A 107 -0.90 -2.02 0.30
N SER A 108 -0.42 -2.28 -0.93
CA SER A 108 -0.60 -3.57 -1.59
C SER A 108 0.00 -4.72 -0.77
N GLN A 109 1.27 -4.59 -0.35
CA GLN A 109 1.91 -5.63 0.47
C GLN A 109 1.22 -5.78 1.82
N HIS A 110 0.78 -4.67 2.44
CA HIS A 110 0.04 -4.69 3.69
C HIS A 110 -1.29 -5.45 3.57
N HIS A 111 -2.07 -5.17 2.53
CA HIS A 111 -3.33 -5.89 2.27
C HIS A 111 -3.10 -7.38 1.99
N LEU A 112 -2.07 -7.74 1.22
CA LEU A 112 -1.73 -9.13 0.94
C LEU A 112 -1.32 -9.89 2.22
N ARG A 113 -0.59 -9.23 3.12
CA ARG A 113 -0.28 -9.80 4.44
C ARG A 113 -1.55 -10.01 5.26
N GLN A 114 -2.41 -8.99 5.36
CA GLN A 114 -3.65 -9.07 6.14
C GLN A 114 -4.57 -10.18 5.60
N ASP A 115 -4.74 -10.26 4.28
CA ASP A 115 -5.51 -11.34 3.63
C ASP A 115 -4.95 -12.73 3.97
N ALA A 116 -3.63 -12.90 3.91
CA ALA A 116 -2.99 -14.16 4.29
C ALA A 116 -3.20 -14.50 5.78
N GLN A 117 -3.11 -13.51 6.67
CA GLN A 117 -3.37 -13.69 8.10
C GLN A 117 -4.83 -14.04 8.40
N GLU A 118 -5.79 -13.39 7.73
CA GLU A 118 -7.22 -13.69 7.84
C GLU A 118 -7.51 -15.12 7.38
N ARG A 119 -6.95 -15.54 6.25
CA ARG A 119 -7.08 -16.92 5.73
C ARG A 119 -6.47 -17.96 6.67
N ALA A 120 -5.31 -17.67 7.26
CA ALA A 120 -4.72 -18.54 8.27
C ALA A 120 -5.62 -18.69 9.50
N THR A 121 -6.15 -17.57 10.01
CA THR A 121 -7.03 -17.54 11.20
C THR A 121 -8.33 -18.29 10.95
N MET A 122 -8.95 -18.10 9.77
CA MET A 122 -10.17 -18.83 9.40
C MET A 122 -9.91 -20.34 9.28
N ALA A 123 -8.77 -20.75 8.70
CA ALA A 123 -8.42 -22.16 8.55
C ALA A 123 -8.13 -22.82 9.92
N GLU A 124 -7.48 -22.10 10.84
CA GLU A 124 -7.28 -22.55 12.23
C GLU A 124 -8.60 -22.65 13.00
N THR A 125 -9.49 -21.68 12.83
CA THR A 125 -10.82 -21.70 13.45
C THR A 125 -11.63 -22.90 12.96
N TYR A 126 -11.60 -23.17 11.65
CA TYR A 126 -12.27 -24.34 11.08
C TYR A 126 -11.72 -25.65 11.64
N LEU A 127 -10.40 -25.78 11.72
CA LEU A 127 -9.73 -26.92 12.34
C LEU A 127 -10.20 -27.13 13.79
N ALA A 128 -10.24 -26.06 14.58
CA ALA A 128 -10.69 -26.13 15.97
C ALA A 128 -12.16 -26.55 16.10
N LEU A 129 -13.03 -26.12 15.17
CA LEU A 129 -14.44 -26.52 15.17
C LEU A 129 -14.63 -28.00 14.84
N ILE A 130 -13.89 -28.54 13.87
CA ILE A 130 -13.93 -29.98 13.55
C ILE A 130 -13.39 -30.81 14.72
N GLU A 131 -12.27 -30.39 15.31
CA GLU A 131 -11.62 -31.13 16.40
C GLU A 131 -12.53 -31.23 17.64
N ASN A 132 -13.36 -30.21 17.90
CA ASN A 132 -14.34 -30.21 18.97
C ASN A 132 -15.69 -30.84 18.59
N GLN A 133 -15.82 -31.46 17.42
CA GLN A 133 -17.10 -31.98 16.88
C GLN A 133 -18.22 -30.92 16.87
N ALA A 134 -17.85 -29.65 16.74
CA ALA A 134 -18.74 -28.50 16.91
C ALA A 134 -19.24 -27.91 15.58
N ALA A 135 -18.91 -28.53 14.44
CA ALA A 135 -19.36 -28.11 13.11
C ALA A 135 -20.12 -29.24 12.42
N ASP A 136 -21.36 -28.95 12.00
CA ASP A 136 -22.18 -29.86 11.19
C ASP A 136 -21.69 -29.85 9.71
N PRO A 137 -22.02 -30.86 8.89
CA PRO A 137 -21.67 -30.89 7.47
C PRO A 137 -22.18 -29.67 6.67
N GLU A 138 -23.27 -29.04 7.11
CA GLU A 138 -23.81 -27.82 6.51
C GLU A 138 -22.91 -26.60 6.80
N ASP A 139 -22.34 -26.50 8.00
CA ASP A 139 -21.40 -25.44 8.38
C ASP A 139 -20.09 -25.54 7.59
N ARG A 140 -19.66 -26.76 7.27
CA ARG A 140 -18.45 -27.02 6.46
C ARG A 140 -18.51 -26.29 5.12
N GLN A 141 -19.65 -26.30 4.44
CA GLN A 141 -19.76 -25.67 3.13
C GLN A 141 -19.75 -24.13 3.21
N VAL A 142 -20.37 -23.57 4.23
CA VAL A 142 -20.35 -22.12 4.51
C VAL A 142 -18.92 -21.65 4.81
N ILE A 143 -18.21 -22.37 5.68
CA ILE A 143 -16.84 -22.04 6.09
C ILE A 143 -15.86 -22.15 4.92
N LEU A 144 -15.97 -23.20 4.09
CA LEU A 144 -15.12 -23.36 2.90
C LEU A 144 -15.39 -22.25 1.86
N THR A 145 -16.65 -21.85 1.69
CA THR A 145 -16.99 -20.74 0.78
C THR A 145 -16.39 -19.42 1.27
N ALA A 146 -16.39 -19.18 2.58
CA ALA A 146 -15.74 -18.01 3.18
C ALA A 146 -14.21 -18.05 3.01
N LEU A 147 -13.57 -19.22 3.19
CA LEU A 147 -12.13 -19.44 3.05
C LEU A 147 -11.61 -19.24 1.62
N PHE A 148 -12.38 -19.65 0.61
CA PHE A 148 -11.98 -19.58 -0.80
C PHE A 148 -12.53 -18.36 -1.53
N ARG A 149 -13.15 -17.41 -0.82
CA ARG A 149 -13.53 -16.11 -1.36
C ARG A 149 -12.34 -15.43 -2.04
N THR A 150 -12.58 -14.85 -3.20
CA THR A 150 -11.60 -13.99 -3.86
C THR A 150 -11.46 -12.68 -3.08
N THR A 151 -10.23 -12.29 -2.83
CA THR A 151 -9.95 -11.01 -2.18
C THR A 151 -9.94 -9.93 -3.23
N THR A 152 -10.82 -8.96 -3.07
CA THR A 152 -10.87 -7.78 -3.95
C THR A 152 -9.77 -6.83 -3.50
N ASP A 153 -8.69 -6.71 -4.27
CA ASP A 153 -7.70 -5.66 -4.00
C ASP A 153 -8.27 -4.31 -4.45
N GLY A 154 -8.40 -3.37 -3.52
CA GLY A 154 -8.96 -2.03 -3.75
C GLY A 154 -8.12 -1.16 -4.68
N ILE A 155 -6.86 -1.54 -4.92
CA ILE A 155 -5.89 -0.74 -5.69
C ILE A 155 -6.29 -0.56 -7.16
N VAL A 156 -6.99 -1.52 -7.76
CA VAL A 156 -7.41 -1.46 -9.18
C VAL A 156 -8.64 -0.56 -9.39
N LYS A 157 -9.47 -0.34 -8.36
CA LYS A 157 -10.70 0.48 -8.49
C LYS A 157 -10.45 1.98 -8.44
N GLU A 158 -9.35 2.42 -7.84
CA GLU A 158 -9.05 3.84 -7.58
C GLU A 158 -8.36 4.55 -8.76
N GLU A 159 -8.08 3.87 -9.88
CA GLU A 159 -7.30 4.45 -10.98
C GLU A 159 -8.10 5.26 -12.01
N GLY A 160 -9.43 5.24 -11.95
CA GLY A 160 -10.29 5.84 -12.96
C GLY A 160 -11.09 7.05 -12.49
N GLY A 161 -10.46 8.22 -12.38
CA GLY A 161 -11.23 9.47 -12.28
C GLY A 161 -10.42 10.70 -11.91
N LEU A 162 -10.57 11.77 -12.69
CA LEU A 162 -10.44 13.13 -12.15
C LEU A 162 -11.38 13.22 -10.96
N ASP A 163 -10.85 13.65 -9.80
CA ASP A 163 -11.67 13.92 -8.63
C ASP A 163 -12.90 14.75 -9.06
N PRO A 164 -14.13 14.31 -8.76
CA PRO A 164 -15.35 15.03 -9.13
C PRO A 164 -15.31 16.52 -8.76
N SER A 165 -14.57 16.88 -7.70
CA SER A 165 -14.37 18.27 -7.28
C SER A 165 -13.50 19.07 -8.26
N ILE A 166 -12.46 18.47 -8.84
CA ILE A 166 -11.59 19.08 -9.84
C ILE A 166 -12.33 19.22 -11.17
N ALA A 167 -13.04 18.17 -11.58
CA ALA A 167 -13.88 18.20 -12.78
C ALA A 167 -14.98 19.27 -12.67
N ALA A 168 -15.62 19.40 -11.50
CA ALA A 168 -16.62 20.42 -11.24
C ALA A 168 -16.04 21.85 -11.20
N ALA A 169 -14.83 22.03 -10.67
CA ALA A 169 -14.14 23.31 -10.66
C ALA A 169 -13.77 23.78 -12.07
N LEU A 170 -13.29 22.87 -12.92
CA LEU A 170 -12.98 23.14 -14.33
C LEU A 170 -14.26 23.44 -15.12
N GLY A 171 -15.34 22.70 -14.89
CA GLY A 171 -16.64 22.94 -15.53
C GLY A 171 -17.21 24.33 -15.21
N LYS A 172 -17.06 24.81 -13.98
CA LYS A 172 -17.49 26.16 -13.58
C LYS A 172 -16.66 27.28 -14.22
N TYR A 173 -15.38 27.02 -14.51
CA TYR A 173 -14.49 28.02 -15.11
C TYR A 173 -14.68 28.13 -16.63
N LEU A 174 -15.03 27.01 -17.28
CA LEU A 174 -15.31 26.96 -18.73
C LEU A 174 -16.72 27.40 -19.11
N ALA A 175 -17.64 27.49 -18.14
CA ALA A 175 -19.02 27.95 -18.33
C ALA A 175 -19.20 29.47 -18.21
N LYS A 176 -18.10 30.23 -18.16
CA LYS A 176 -18.07 31.70 -18.07
C LYS A 176 -17.39 32.28 -19.30
#